data_AF-A0A964EVY8-F1
#
_entry.id   AF-A0A964EVY8-F1
#
_cell.length_a   1.000
_cell.length_b   1.000
_cell.length_c   1.000
_cell.angle_alpha   90.00
_cell.angle_beta   90.00
_cell.angle_gamma   90.00
#
_symmetry.space_group_name_H-M   'P 1'
#
loop_
_entity.id
_entity.type
_entity.pdbx_description
1 polymer ?
#
loop_
_entity_poly.entity_id
_entity_poly.type
_entity_poly.pdbx_seq_one_letter_code
_entity_poly.pdbx_strand_id
1 'polypeptide(L)'
;MATKPPTIASLVRLSAKTEQDFNDILSRTLLEEDDTERVVEYLTRLNLPKTMALSEGATLSEEALNKVTDFDQEAVLSKGFIKFTERHIRKLKWHVSHPSLESVVPVALLFRAISTVAHLRIGRVVALLKSRDVLSAHDWGMTRELLNRAYRDFRHATGIVTGAWYEALVEAIPVEEVRTALDALPGQVYEQIRLLERLRAEIEAARLTLAVKPDGYPEVRPPRYFGGDLLEDVSWKHFWGEVANMADGLQQQVHV
;
A
#
# COMPACT_ATOMS: atom_id res chain seq x y z
N MET A 1 2.00 -36.78 -10.02
CA MET A 1 2.54 -36.06 -11.20
C MET A 1 2.78 -34.63 -10.77
N ALA A 2 4.01 -34.11 -10.86
CA ALA A 2 4.28 -32.71 -10.54
C ALA A 2 3.62 -31.83 -11.62
N THR A 3 2.55 -31.12 -11.27
CA THR A 3 1.96 -30.09 -12.12
C THR A 3 3.00 -29.01 -12.36
N LYS A 4 3.29 -28.69 -13.63
CA LYS A 4 4.18 -27.57 -13.97
C LYS A 4 3.69 -26.30 -13.26
N PRO A 5 4.59 -25.50 -12.68
CA PRO A 5 4.20 -24.25 -12.04
C PRO A 5 3.46 -23.35 -13.05
N PRO A 6 2.40 -22.65 -12.62
CA PRO A 6 1.60 -21.81 -13.51
C PRO A 6 2.48 -20.74 -14.16
N THR A 7 2.24 -20.38 -15.43
CA THR A 7 3.04 -19.33 -16.08
C THR A 7 2.75 -17.95 -15.47
N ILE A 8 3.69 -17.00 -15.54
CA ILE A 8 3.47 -15.62 -15.08
C ILE A 8 2.25 -15.00 -15.76
N ALA A 9 2.08 -15.25 -17.06
CA ALA A 9 0.90 -14.79 -17.80
C ALA A 9 -0.41 -15.37 -17.24
N SER A 10 -0.41 -16.63 -16.79
CA SER A 10 -1.56 -17.25 -16.12
C SER A 10 -1.84 -16.59 -14.77
N LEU A 11 -0.82 -16.40 -13.94
CA LEU A 11 -0.94 -15.74 -12.63
C LEU A 11 -1.51 -14.33 -12.76
N VAL A 12 -0.99 -13.52 -13.70
CA VAL A 12 -1.48 -12.16 -13.95
C VAL A 12 -2.95 -12.17 -14.38
N ARG A 13 -3.36 -13.09 -15.24
CA ARG A 13 -4.76 -13.19 -15.69
C ARG A 13 -5.70 -13.61 -14.56
N LEU A 14 -5.27 -14.56 -13.72
CA LEU A 14 -6.06 -15.01 -12.57
C LEU A 14 -6.26 -13.87 -11.57
N SER A 15 -5.18 -13.18 -11.23
CA SER A 15 -5.19 -12.04 -10.29
C SER A 15 -6.03 -10.86 -10.77
N ALA A 16 -6.28 -10.74 -12.07
CA ALA A 16 -7.01 -9.65 -12.68
C ALA A 16 -8.54 -9.87 -12.73
N LYS A 17 -9.06 -10.99 -12.19
CA LYS A 17 -10.47 -11.35 -12.30
C LYS A 17 -11.36 -10.62 -11.28
N THR A 18 -11.02 -10.74 -10.01
CA THR A 18 -11.74 -10.14 -8.88
C THR A 18 -10.73 -9.60 -7.88
N GLU A 19 -11.17 -8.72 -6.99
CA GLU A 19 -10.33 -8.26 -5.90
C GLU A 19 -9.88 -9.41 -4.97
N GLN A 20 -10.76 -10.39 -4.73
CA GLN A 20 -10.40 -11.59 -3.98
C GLN A 20 -9.30 -12.39 -4.68
N ASP A 21 -9.45 -12.63 -6.00
CA ASP A 21 -8.41 -13.32 -6.78
C ASP A 21 -7.08 -12.54 -6.75
N PHE A 22 -7.12 -11.21 -6.79
CA PHE A 22 -5.91 -10.40 -6.64
C PHE A 22 -5.21 -10.68 -5.30
N ASN A 23 -5.93 -10.62 -4.18
CA ASN A 23 -5.35 -10.83 -2.86
C ASN A 23 -4.84 -12.27 -2.66
N ASP A 24 -5.61 -13.26 -3.11
CA ASP A 24 -5.27 -14.68 -2.97
C ASP A 24 -4.05 -15.04 -3.80
N ILE A 25 -4.04 -14.64 -5.07
CA ILE A 25 -2.93 -14.97 -5.97
C ILE A 25 -1.68 -14.18 -5.58
N LEU A 26 -1.80 -12.92 -5.16
CA LEU A 26 -0.68 -12.15 -4.63
C LEU A 26 -0.09 -12.83 -3.38
N SER A 27 -0.93 -13.17 -2.39
CA SER A 27 -0.50 -13.84 -1.16
C SER A 27 0.19 -15.16 -1.46
N ARG A 28 -0.45 -16.00 -2.29
CA ARG A 28 0.09 -17.30 -2.71
C ARG A 28 1.41 -17.15 -3.44
N THR A 29 1.51 -16.21 -4.37
CA THR A 29 2.77 -15.98 -5.12
C THR A 29 3.90 -15.57 -4.19
N LEU A 30 3.63 -14.79 -3.13
CA LEU A 30 4.65 -14.42 -2.15
C LEU A 30 5.02 -15.56 -1.21
N LEU A 31 4.08 -16.45 -0.90
CA LEU A 31 4.26 -17.56 0.02
C LEU A 31 4.96 -18.75 -0.63
N GLU A 32 4.50 -19.15 -1.82
CA GLU A 32 4.86 -20.42 -2.47
C GLU A 32 5.96 -20.29 -3.53
N GLU A 33 6.23 -19.09 -4.05
CA GLU A 33 7.29 -18.89 -5.05
C GLU A 33 8.62 -18.58 -4.35
N ASP A 34 9.58 -19.51 -4.48
CA ASP A 34 10.93 -19.36 -3.92
C ASP A 34 11.83 -18.49 -4.81
N ASP A 35 11.51 -18.40 -6.12
CA ASP A 35 12.24 -17.55 -7.06
C ASP A 35 11.78 -16.08 -6.94
N THR A 36 12.60 -15.28 -6.28
CA THR A 36 12.36 -13.86 -6.05
C THR A 36 12.26 -13.06 -7.36
N GLU A 37 13.06 -13.41 -8.38
CA GLU A 37 13.02 -12.71 -9.67
C GLU A 37 11.70 -12.96 -10.38
N ARG A 38 11.17 -14.17 -10.23
CA ARG A 38 9.87 -14.57 -10.77
C ARG A 38 8.71 -13.86 -10.06
N VAL A 39 8.79 -13.66 -8.75
CA VAL A 39 7.83 -12.81 -8.02
C VAL A 39 7.89 -11.36 -8.53
N VAL A 40 9.10 -10.82 -8.75
CA VAL A 40 9.29 -9.48 -9.31
C VAL A 40 8.73 -9.39 -10.74
N GLU A 41 8.91 -10.41 -11.57
CA GLU A 41 8.34 -10.47 -12.92
C GLU A 41 6.80 -10.45 -12.86
N TYR A 42 6.21 -11.25 -11.96
CA TYR A 42 4.77 -11.25 -11.71
C TYR A 42 4.26 -9.86 -11.32
N LEU A 43 4.82 -9.24 -10.29
CA LEU A 43 4.42 -7.91 -9.81
C LEU A 43 4.56 -6.84 -10.89
N THR A 44 5.65 -6.91 -11.67
CA THR A 44 5.92 -5.97 -12.76
C THR A 44 4.89 -6.07 -13.88
N ARG A 45 4.40 -7.29 -14.17
CA ARG A 45 3.41 -7.55 -15.22
C ARG A 45 1.97 -7.45 -14.74
N LEU A 46 1.73 -7.50 -13.42
CA LEU A 46 0.40 -7.43 -12.84
C LEU A 46 -0.26 -6.09 -13.17
N ASN A 47 -1.42 -6.18 -13.81
CA ASN A 47 -2.17 -5.04 -14.31
C ASN A 47 -3.66 -5.26 -14.05
N LEU A 48 -4.20 -4.55 -13.07
CA LEU A 48 -5.62 -4.69 -12.71
C LEU A 48 -6.52 -3.98 -13.74
N PRO A 49 -7.55 -4.66 -14.27
CA PRO A 49 -8.46 -4.06 -15.23
C PRO A 49 -9.39 -3.07 -14.54
N LYS A 50 -9.85 -2.06 -15.27
CA LYS A 50 -10.82 -1.07 -14.77
C LYS A 50 -12.18 -1.70 -14.43
N THR A 51 -12.48 -2.85 -15.04
CA THR A 51 -13.75 -3.58 -14.90
C THR A 51 -13.71 -4.68 -13.83
N MET A 52 -12.65 -4.74 -13.02
CA MET A 52 -12.56 -5.72 -11.93
C MET A 52 -13.70 -5.48 -10.94
N ALA A 53 -14.32 -6.54 -10.42
CA ALA A 53 -15.35 -6.38 -9.40
C ALA A 53 -14.72 -6.14 -8.02
N LEU A 54 -15.27 -5.18 -7.26
CA LEU A 54 -14.97 -5.04 -5.83
C LEU A 54 -15.51 -6.26 -5.08
N SER A 55 -14.76 -6.73 -4.10
CA SER A 55 -15.20 -7.82 -3.23
C SER A 55 -15.31 -7.32 -1.80
N GLU A 56 -16.44 -7.59 -1.15
CA GLU A 56 -16.62 -7.32 0.27
C GLU A 56 -15.70 -8.25 1.08
N GLY A 57 -14.94 -7.69 2.02
CA GLY A 57 -14.09 -8.47 2.93
C GLY A 57 -12.85 -9.09 2.30
N ALA A 58 -12.43 -8.67 1.10
CA ALA A 58 -11.20 -9.16 0.50
C ALA A 58 -9.98 -8.70 1.32
N THR A 59 -9.32 -9.65 1.98
CA THR A 59 -8.15 -9.41 2.84
C THR A 59 -6.92 -10.15 2.33
N LEU A 60 -5.74 -9.66 2.71
CA LEU A 60 -4.49 -10.39 2.50
C LEU A 60 -4.34 -11.53 3.50
N SER A 61 -3.60 -12.57 3.11
CA SER A 61 -3.15 -13.59 4.04
C SER A 61 -2.22 -12.99 5.10
N GLU A 62 -2.52 -13.22 6.39
CA GLU A 62 -1.63 -12.88 7.50
C GLU A 62 -0.28 -13.60 7.38
N GLU A 63 -0.26 -14.81 6.82
CA GLU A 63 0.98 -15.55 6.58
C GLU A 63 1.88 -14.83 5.56
N ALA A 64 1.29 -14.25 4.50
CA ALA A 64 2.04 -13.52 3.49
C ALA A 64 2.65 -12.21 4.06
N LEU A 65 1.93 -11.58 4.99
CA LEU A 65 2.40 -10.40 5.75
C LEU A 65 3.55 -10.76 6.68
N ASN A 66 3.48 -11.93 7.32
CA ASN A 66 4.43 -12.37 8.35
C ASN A 66 5.57 -13.25 7.81
N LYS A 67 5.60 -13.55 6.50
CA LYS A 67 6.69 -14.34 5.89
C LYS A 67 8.01 -13.57 6.03
N VAL A 68 8.85 -14.07 6.92
CA VAL A 68 10.21 -13.57 7.19
C VAL A 68 11.16 -14.07 6.11
N THR A 69 11.87 -13.14 5.48
CA THR A 69 12.92 -13.34 4.46
C THR A 69 14.25 -12.76 4.99
N ASP A 70 15.09 -12.19 4.14
CA ASP A 70 16.17 -11.27 4.51
C ASP A 70 15.97 -9.88 3.86
N PHE A 71 16.75 -8.89 4.29
CA PHE A 71 16.59 -7.52 3.82
C PHE A 71 16.97 -7.36 2.33
N ASP A 72 17.93 -8.14 1.82
CA ASP A 72 18.36 -8.07 0.42
C ASP A 72 17.25 -8.59 -0.51
N GLN A 73 16.61 -9.68 -0.11
CA GLN A 73 15.45 -10.24 -0.79
C GLN A 73 14.28 -9.25 -0.78
N GLU A 74 13.96 -8.61 0.35
CA GLU A 74 12.93 -7.57 0.38
C GLU A 74 13.29 -6.36 -0.50
N ALA A 75 14.56 -5.99 -0.58
CA ALA A 75 15.01 -4.92 -1.47
C ALA A 75 14.78 -5.29 -2.95
N VAL A 76 15.03 -6.54 -3.33
CA VAL A 76 14.72 -7.03 -4.68
C VAL A 76 13.21 -7.04 -4.92
N LEU A 77 12.40 -7.60 -4.01
CA LEU A 77 10.94 -7.62 -4.11
C LEU A 77 10.33 -6.22 -4.20
N SER A 78 10.88 -5.27 -3.45
CA SER A 78 10.46 -3.86 -3.45
C SER A 78 10.48 -3.25 -4.86
N LYS A 79 11.41 -3.67 -5.73
CA LYS A 79 11.43 -3.22 -7.14
C LYS A 79 10.15 -3.61 -7.88
N GLY A 80 9.67 -4.84 -7.68
CA GLY A 80 8.42 -5.33 -8.25
C GLY A 80 7.21 -4.54 -7.73
N PHE A 81 7.13 -4.35 -6.41
CA PHE A 81 6.06 -3.56 -5.80
C PHE A 81 6.04 -2.11 -6.29
N ILE A 82 7.21 -1.46 -6.39
CA ILE A 82 7.33 -0.09 -6.91
C ILE A 82 6.79 -0.02 -8.34
N LYS A 83 7.14 -0.97 -9.23
CA LYS A 83 6.63 -1.00 -10.60
C LYS A 83 5.13 -1.21 -10.67
N PHE A 84 4.59 -2.09 -9.81
CA PHE A 84 3.15 -2.26 -9.67
C PHE A 84 2.49 -0.93 -9.25
N THR A 85 2.98 -0.28 -8.19
CA THR A 85 2.37 0.94 -7.67
C THR A 85 2.48 2.11 -8.65
N GLU A 86 3.64 2.34 -9.28
CA GLU A 86 3.83 3.39 -10.29
C GLU A 86 2.90 3.23 -11.50
N ARG A 87 2.64 1.99 -11.92
CA ARG A 87 1.68 1.70 -12.99
C ARG A 87 0.26 2.10 -12.59
N HIS A 88 -0.17 1.76 -11.38
CA HIS A 88 -1.55 2.01 -10.94
C HIS A 88 -1.76 3.47 -10.51
N ILE A 89 -0.73 4.16 -10.00
CA ILE A 89 -0.74 5.62 -9.82
C ILE A 89 -0.94 6.35 -11.15
N ARG A 90 -0.29 5.91 -12.24
CA ARG A 90 -0.54 6.50 -13.57
C ARG A 90 -1.98 6.32 -14.03
N LYS A 91 -2.65 5.22 -13.68
CA LYS A 91 -4.08 5.03 -13.96
C LYS A 91 -4.95 5.98 -13.12
N LEU A 92 -4.64 6.15 -11.84
CA LEU A 92 -5.33 7.15 -11.00
C LEU A 92 -5.21 8.55 -11.61
N LYS A 93 -4.00 8.96 -12.02
CA LYS A 93 -3.78 10.24 -12.72
C LYS A 93 -4.54 10.35 -14.03
N TRP A 94 -4.70 9.26 -14.77
CA TRP A 94 -5.54 9.25 -15.97
C TRP A 94 -7.00 9.58 -15.66
N HIS A 95 -7.53 9.07 -14.54
CA HIS A 95 -8.89 9.39 -14.09
C HIS A 95 -9.07 10.84 -13.62
N VAL A 96 -8.00 11.48 -13.13
CA VAL A 96 -8.01 12.94 -12.88
C VAL A 96 -8.26 13.71 -14.18
N SER A 97 -7.62 13.33 -15.28
CA SER A 97 -7.81 13.99 -16.58
C SER A 97 -9.09 13.59 -17.33
N HIS A 98 -9.79 12.56 -16.86
CA HIS A 98 -11.02 12.03 -17.48
C HIS A 98 -12.05 11.71 -16.39
N PRO A 99 -12.53 12.72 -15.65
CA PRO A 99 -13.47 12.50 -14.56
C PRO A 99 -14.80 11.97 -15.11
N SER A 100 -15.31 10.89 -14.50
CA SER A 100 -16.60 10.30 -14.83
C SER A 100 -17.17 9.52 -13.64
N LEU A 101 -18.50 9.40 -13.52
CA LEU A 101 -19.10 8.52 -12.49
C LEU A 101 -18.69 7.06 -12.68
N GLU A 102 -18.52 6.62 -13.92
CA GLU A 102 -18.00 5.29 -14.25
C GLU A 102 -16.57 5.05 -13.71
N SER A 103 -15.82 6.12 -13.39
CA SER A 103 -14.47 6.02 -12.83
C SER A 103 -14.43 5.69 -11.34
N VAL A 104 -15.54 5.84 -10.60
CA VAL A 104 -15.57 5.67 -9.14
C VAL A 104 -15.13 4.28 -8.71
N VAL A 105 -15.75 3.24 -9.27
CA VAL A 105 -15.40 1.84 -8.97
C VAL A 105 -13.94 1.54 -9.36
N PRO A 106 -13.48 1.83 -10.60
CA PRO A 106 -12.09 1.71 -10.98
C PRO A 106 -11.11 2.42 -10.03
N VAL A 107 -11.41 3.65 -9.61
CA VAL A 107 -10.53 4.42 -8.71
C VAL A 107 -10.48 3.78 -7.32
N ALA A 108 -11.62 3.37 -6.76
CA ALA A 108 -11.67 2.66 -5.49
C ALA A 108 -10.86 1.36 -5.53
N LEU A 109 -10.98 0.57 -6.60
CA LEU A 109 -10.20 -0.66 -6.80
C LEU A 109 -8.69 -0.40 -6.86
N LEU A 110 -8.28 0.59 -7.64
CA LEU A 110 -6.87 0.98 -7.77
C LEU A 110 -6.31 1.45 -6.42
N PHE A 111 -7.09 2.24 -5.69
CA PHE A 111 -6.72 2.73 -4.37
C PHE A 111 -6.58 1.57 -3.36
N ARG A 112 -7.56 0.67 -3.29
CA ARG A 112 -7.52 -0.52 -2.43
C ARG A 112 -6.32 -1.39 -2.77
N ALA A 113 -6.07 -1.69 -4.04
CA ALA A 113 -4.93 -2.50 -4.45
C ALA A 113 -3.57 -1.87 -4.11
N ILE A 114 -3.42 -0.55 -4.28
CA ILE A 114 -2.20 0.16 -3.86
C ILE A 114 -2.04 0.12 -2.34
N SER A 115 -3.13 0.31 -1.60
CA SER A 115 -3.15 0.27 -0.14
C SER A 115 -2.78 -1.11 0.39
N THR A 116 -3.38 -2.16 -0.16
CA THR A 116 -3.03 -3.57 0.05
C THR A 116 -1.54 -3.82 -0.14
N VAL A 117 -0.96 -3.36 -1.25
CA VAL A 117 0.48 -3.52 -1.51
C VAL A 117 1.33 -2.71 -0.52
N ALA A 118 0.91 -1.51 -0.12
CA ALA A 118 1.61 -0.72 0.89
C ALA A 118 1.61 -1.44 2.25
N HIS A 119 0.47 -1.95 2.69
CA HIS A 119 0.32 -2.72 3.93
C HIS A 119 1.17 -3.98 3.91
N LEU A 120 1.16 -4.69 2.78
CA LEU A 120 1.99 -5.87 2.58
C LEU A 120 3.48 -5.57 2.75
N ARG A 121 3.97 -4.53 2.08
CA ARG A 121 5.39 -4.12 2.18
C ARG A 121 5.77 -3.74 3.60
N ILE A 122 4.90 -2.98 4.28
CA ILE A 122 5.17 -2.53 5.65
C ILE A 122 5.14 -3.72 6.62
N GLY A 123 4.12 -4.58 6.52
CA GLY A 123 3.97 -5.78 7.36
C GLY A 123 5.17 -6.70 7.27
N ARG A 124 5.67 -6.96 6.05
CA ARG A 124 6.86 -7.80 5.82
C ARG A 124 8.12 -7.20 6.45
N VAL A 125 8.33 -5.90 6.29
CA VAL A 125 9.47 -5.22 6.94
C VAL A 125 9.34 -5.23 8.46
N VAL A 126 8.13 -5.05 9.00
CA VAL A 126 7.88 -5.17 10.44
C VAL A 126 8.17 -6.60 10.94
N ALA A 127 7.79 -7.63 10.17
CA ALA A 127 8.08 -9.02 10.50
C ALA A 127 9.61 -9.28 10.52
N LEU A 128 10.35 -8.74 9.55
CA LEU A 128 11.83 -8.78 9.54
C LEU A 128 12.44 -8.08 10.76
N LEU A 129 11.91 -6.91 11.13
CA LEU A 129 12.39 -6.19 12.31
C LEU A 129 12.15 -6.99 13.59
N LYS A 130 10.97 -7.60 13.74
CA LYS A 130 10.61 -8.42 14.90
C LYS A 130 11.39 -9.74 14.96
N SER A 131 11.96 -10.21 13.84
CA SER A 131 12.74 -11.46 13.80
C SER A 131 14.22 -11.27 14.15
N ARG A 132 14.64 -10.07 14.57
CA ARG A 132 16.03 -9.73 14.86
C ARG A 132 16.11 -9.04 16.22
N ASP A 133 17.21 -9.28 16.94
CA ASP A 133 17.54 -8.53 18.17
C ASP A 133 18.52 -7.39 17.85
N VAL A 134 19.46 -7.65 16.93
CA VAL A 134 20.51 -6.71 16.52
C VAL A 134 20.55 -6.63 15.00
N LEU A 135 20.55 -5.40 14.47
CA LEU A 135 20.70 -5.10 13.05
C LEU A 135 22.07 -4.50 12.76
N SER A 136 22.59 -4.72 11.55
CA SER A 136 23.69 -3.90 11.05
C SER A 136 23.21 -2.48 10.74
N ALA A 137 24.15 -1.52 10.65
CA ALA A 137 23.82 -0.17 10.18
C ALA A 137 23.23 -0.17 8.75
N HIS A 138 23.68 -1.12 7.92
CA HIS A 138 23.16 -1.31 6.56
C HIS A 138 21.70 -1.77 6.57
N ASP A 139 21.38 -2.82 7.33
CA ASP A 139 20.01 -3.37 7.45
C ASP A 139 19.03 -2.32 7.99
N TRP A 140 19.48 -1.52 8.97
CA TRP A 140 18.69 -0.40 9.47
C TRP A 140 18.45 0.66 8.39
N GLY A 141 19.47 1.01 7.60
CA GLY A 141 19.33 1.90 6.45
C GLY A 141 18.33 1.38 5.42
N MET A 142 18.42 0.10 5.08
CA MET A 142 17.54 -0.59 4.13
C MET A 142 16.09 -0.63 4.63
N THR A 143 15.89 -0.97 5.90
CA THR A 143 14.58 -0.90 6.57
C THR A 143 13.95 0.48 6.35
N ARG A 144 14.72 1.54 6.61
CA ARG A 144 14.22 2.91 6.50
C ARG A 144 13.81 3.26 5.08
N GLU A 145 14.59 2.84 4.09
CA GLU A 145 14.28 3.09 2.69
C GLU A 145 13.00 2.36 2.25
N LEU A 146 12.89 1.08 2.60
CA LEU A 146 11.73 0.24 2.27
C LEU A 146 10.43 0.80 2.85
N LEU A 147 10.44 1.13 4.14
CA LEU A 147 9.28 1.72 4.82
C LEU A 147 8.95 3.09 4.22
N ASN A 148 9.94 3.98 4.06
CA ASN A 148 9.69 5.32 3.53
C ASN A 148 9.07 5.28 2.15
N ARG A 149 9.52 4.36 1.29
CA ARG A 149 8.93 4.22 -0.03
C ARG A 149 7.49 3.75 0.03
N ALA A 150 7.17 2.74 0.86
CA ALA A 150 5.80 2.24 1.00
C ALA A 150 4.83 3.33 1.49
N TYR A 151 5.24 4.10 2.51
CA TYR A 151 4.43 5.20 3.03
C TYR A 151 4.26 6.35 2.03
N ARG A 152 5.31 6.72 1.28
CA ARG A 152 5.22 7.76 0.24
C ARG A 152 4.29 7.35 -0.90
N ASP A 153 4.40 6.10 -1.34
CA ASP A 153 3.55 5.57 -2.40
C ASP A 153 2.07 5.56 -1.97
N PHE A 154 1.78 5.17 -0.72
CA PHE A 154 0.44 5.27 -0.15
C PHE A 154 -0.05 6.72 -0.09
N ARG A 155 0.72 7.62 0.52
CA ARG A 155 0.38 9.04 0.64
C ARG A 155 0.07 9.67 -0.72
N HIS A 156 0.85 9.35 -1.74
CA HIS A 156 0.62 9.85 -3.10
C HIS A 156 -0.68 9.32 -3.70
N ALA A 157 -1.00 8.03 -3.53
CA ALA A 157 -2.26 7.48 -4.01
C ALA A 157 -3.45 8.09 -3.27
N THR A 158 -3.39 8.18 -1.94
CA THR A 158 -4.44 8.83 -1.14
C THR A 158 -4.64 10.27 -1.56
N GLY A 159 -3.58 11.08 -1.69
CA GLY A 159 -3.70 12.47 -2.11
C GLY A 159 -4.26 12.66 -3.52
N ILE A 160 -4.07 11.71 -4.43
CA ILE A 160 -4.75 11.73 -5.73
C ILE A 160 -6.25 11.48 -5.54
N VAL A 161 -6.62 10.44 -4.80
CA VAL A 161 -8.02 10.03 -4.62
C VAL A 161 -8.80 11.07 -3.83
N THR A 162 -8.22 11.61 -2.76
CA THR A 162 -8.91 12.51 -1.84
C THR A 162 -8.77 13.99 -2.17
N GLY A 163 -7.92 14.32 -3.16
CA GLY A 163 -7.70 15.67 -3.65
C GLY A 163 -7.96 15.72 -5.15
N ALA A 164 -6.90 15.60 -5.94
CA ALA A 164 -6.92 15.90 -7.37
C ALA A 164 -8.05 15.21 -8.17
N TRP A 165 -8.33 13.92 -7.92
CA TRP A 165 -9.41 13.21 -8.62
C TRP A 165 -10.78 13.62 -8.11
N TYR A 166 -10.95 13.75 -6.79
CA TYR A 166 -12.20 14.21 -6.20
C TYR A 166 -12.58 15.61 -6.69
N GLU A 167 -11.62 16.55 -6.66
CA GLU A 167 -11.78 17.92 -7.18
C GLU A 167 -12.19 17.91 -8.65
N ALA A 168 -11.47 17.16 -9.50
CA ALA A 168 -11.82 17.04 -10.92
C ALA A 168 -13.21 16.42 -11.14
N LEU A 169 -13.64 15.52 -10.26
CA LEU A 169 -14.95 14.87 -10.35
C LEU A 169 -16.08 15.83 -9.99
N VAL A 170 -15.96 16.62 -8.91
CA VAL A 170 -16.97 17.60 -8.50
C VAL A 170 -17.03 18.82 -9.41
N GLU A 171 -15.94 19.16 -10.10
CA GLU A 171 -15.92 20.20 -11.14
C GLU A 171 -16.68 19.75 -12.41
N ALA A 172 -16.64 18.45 -12.73
CA ALA A 172 -17.19 17.92 -13.97
C ALA A 172 -18.64 17.42 -13.85
N ILE A 173 -19.09 17.05 -12.65
CA ILE A 173 -20.34 16.31 -12.41
C ILE A 173 -21.10 16.96 -11.26
N PRO A 174 -22.45 17.03 -11.31
CA PRO A 174 -23.26 17.55 -10.21
C PRO A 174 -22.91 16.89 -8.88
N VAL A 175 -22.68 17.71 -7.85
CA VAL A 175 -22.20 17.26 -6.53
C VAL A 175 -23.08 16.18 -5.91
N GLU A 176 -24.39 16.23 -6.14
CA GLU A 176 -25.35 15.24 -5.64
C GLU A 176 -25.11 13.84 -6.24
N GLU A 177 -24.84 13.76 -7.54
CA GLU A 177 -24.53 12.49 -8.19
C GLU A 177 -23.18 11.94 -7.74
N VAL A 178 -22.19 12.83 -7.55
CA VAL A 178 -20.88 12.48 -7.01
C VAL A 178 -21.02 11.92 -5.60
N ARG A 179 -21.83 12.57 -4.73
CA ARG A 179 -22.06 12.13 -3.36
C ARG A 179 -22.63 10.72 -3.30
N THR A 180 -23.70 10.46 -4.07
CA THR A 180 -24.29 9.12 -4.13
C THR A 180 -23.30 8.07 -4.62
N ALA A 181 -22.49 8.41 -5.63
CA ALA A 181 -21.50 7.47 -6.15
C ALA A 181 -20.35 7.19 -5.16
N LEU A 182 -19.96 8.18 -4.35
CA LEU A 182 -18.81 8.11 -3.45
C LEU A 182 -19.13 7.67 -2.02
N ASP A 183 -20.38 7.37 -1.67
CA ASP A 183 -20.84 7.13 -0.29
C ASP A 183 -19.92 6.17 0.52
N ALA A 184 -19.46 5.07 -0.09
CA ALA A 184 -18.60 4.10 0.56
C ALA A 184 -17.10 4.48 0.62
N LEU A 185 -16.63 5.41 -0.22
CA LEU A 185 -15.21 5.70 -0.40
C LEU A 185 -14.55 6.34 0.83
N PRO A 186 -15.16 7.32 1.54
CA PRO A 186 -14.58 7.86 2.77
C PRO A 186 -14.32 6.79 3.81
N GLY A 187 -15.28 5.88 4.02
CA GLY A 187 -15.12 4.74 4.94
C GLY A 187 -13.93 3.87 4.58
N GLN A 188 -13.77 3.53 3.30
CA GLN A 188 -12.63 2.77 2.80
C GLN A 188 -11.31 3.50 3.05
N VAL A 189 -11.23 4.80 2.74
CA VAL A 189 -10.03 5.62 2.99
C VAL A 189 -9.66 5.62 4.47
N TYR A 190 -10.64 5.83 5.37
CA TYR A 190 -10.42 5.81 6.81
C TYR A 190 -9.92 4.46 7.33
N GLU A 191 -10.46 3.35 6.82
CA GLU A 191 -10.00 2.01 7.20
C GLU A 191 -8.54 1.78 6.81
N GLN A 192 -8.15 2.17 5.59
CA GLN A 192 -6.76 2.02 5.13
C GLN A 192 -5.79 2.89 5.94
N ILE A 193 -6.21 4.08 6.35
CA ILE A 193 -5.42 4.99 7.22
C ILE A 193 -5.24 4.38 8.60
N ARG A 194 -6.32 3.91 9.24
CA ARG A 194 -6.24 3.28 10.57
C ARG A 194 -5.32 2.07 10.58
N LEU A 195 -5.31 1.29 9.51
CA LEU A 195 -4.40 0.15 9.37
C LEU A 195 -2.93 0.62 9.28
N LEU A 196 -2.64 1.72 8.57
CA LEU A 196 -1.29 2.29 8.57
C LEU A 196 -0.89 2.87 9.92
N GLU A 197 -1.79 3.52 10.64
CA GLU A 197 -1.50 4.04 11.98
C GLU A 197 -1.15 2.91 12.97
N ARG A 198 -1.84 1.77 12.85
CA ARG A 198 -1.50 0.56 13.60
C ARG A 198 -0.10 0.07 13.25
N LEU A 199 0.21 -0.07 11.96
CA LEU A 199 1.54 -0.50 11.50
C LEU A 199 2.64 0.48 11.93
N ARG A 200 2.36 1.79 11.95
CA ARG A 200 3.24 2.83 12.48
C ARG A 200 3.57 2.60 13.95
N ALA A 201 2.56 2.29 14.78
CA ALA A 201 2.77 1.95 16.18
C ALA A 201 3.60 0.66 16.33
N GLU A 202 3.35 -0.35 15.48
CA GLU A 202 4.12 -1.61 15.49
C GLU A 202 5.59 -1.43 15.11
N ILE A 203 5.90 -0.57 14.13
CA ILE A 203 7.28 -0.24 13.75
C ILE A 203 8.01 0.37 14.96
N GLU A 204 7.40 1.33 15.65
CA GLU A 204 8.03 1.93 16.83
C GLU A 204 8.16 0.93 17.98
N ALA A 205 7.17 0.07 18.21
CA ALA A 205 7.26 -0.99 19.20
C ALA A 205 8.43 -1.94 18.91
N ALA A 206 8.59 -2.41 17.67
CA ALA A 206 9.71 -3.25 17.25
C ALA A 206 11.05 -2.50 17.36
N ARG A 207 11.11 -1.22 16.99
CA ARG A 207 12.32 -0.40 17.15
C ARG A 207 12.75 -0.28 18.61
N LEU A 208 11.81 -0.17 19.54
CA LEU A 208 12.13 0.00 20.96
C LEU A 208 12.85 -1.22 21.54
N THR A 209 12.66 -2.42 20.97
CA THR A 209 13.27 -3.68 21.38
C THR A 209 14.56 -4.02 20.62
N LEU A 210 14.86 -3.30 19.54
CA LEU A 210 16.01 -3.54 18.67
C LEU A 210 17.27 -2.78 19.11
N ALA A 211 18.43 -3.35 18.79
CA ALA A 211 19.71 -2.67 18.77
C ALA A 211 20.27 -2.58 17.33
N VAL A 212 21.12 -1.59 17.08
CA VAL A 212 21.92 -1.48 15.85
C VAL A 212 23.39 -1.55 16.23
N LYS A 213 24.17 -2.36 15.50
CA LYS A 213 25.62 -2.50 15.69
C LYS A 213 26.37 -1.91 14.48
N PRO A 214 26.92 -0.68 14.60
CA PRO A 214 27.77 -0.11 13.58
C PRO A 214 29.18 -0.73 13.61
N ASP A 215 29.85 -0.78 12.46
CA ASP A 215 31.19 -1.37 12.35
C ASP A 215 32.21 -0.66 13.22
N GLY A 216 32.80 -1.38 14.17
CA GLY A 216 33.80 -0.83 15.10
C GLY A 216 33.23 -0.01 16.26
N TYR A 217 31.91 0.05 16.43
CA TYR A 217 31.25 0.79 17.51
C TYR A 217 30.41 -0.16 18.40
N PRO A 218 30.11 0.24 19.66
CA PRO A 218 29.19 -0.52 20.50
C PRO A 218 27.77 -0.50 19.92
N GLU A 219 26.95 -1.45 20.37
CA GLU A 219 25.52 -1.46 20.05
C GLU A 219 24.84 -0.21 20.57
N VAL A 220 24.01 0.39 19.72
CA VAL A 220 23.24 1.59 20.03
C VAL A 220 21.77 1.36 19.76
N ARG A 221 20.92 2.12 20.43
CA ARG A 221 19.49 2.11 20.12
C ARG A 221 19.27 2.72 18.73
N PRO A 222 18.49 2.09 17.84
CA PRO A 222 18.15 2.68 16.56
C PRO A 222 17.46 4.04 16.78
N PRO A 223 17.82 5.07 15.99
CA PRO A 223 17.17 6.37 16.05
C PRO A 223 15.69 6.24 15.76
N ARG A 224 14.86 7.14 16.32
CA ARG A 224 13.42 7.16 16.04
C ARG A 224 13.18 7.14 14.53
N TYR A 225 12.25 6.30 14.09
CA TYR A 225 11.96 6.19 12.67
C TYR A 225 11.23 7.46 12.20
N PHE A 226 10.19 7.86 12.93
CA PHE A 226 9.33 9.02 12.64
C PHE A 226 9.85 10.37 13.17
N GLY A 227 11.17 10.52 13.37
CA GLY A 227 11.76 11.64 14.11
C GLY A 227 12.19 12.87 13.29
N GLY A 228 11.90 12.94 11.99
CA GLY A 228 12.32 14.09 11.16
C GLY A 228 12.15 13.92 9.65
N ASP A 229 11.26 13.04 9.20
CA ASP A 229 10.96 12.84 7.78
C ASP A 229 9.46 13.03 7.50
N LEU A 230 9.03 12.65 6.28
CA LEU A 230 7.67 12.74 5.74
C LEU A 230 6.57 12.12 6.64
N LEU A 231 6.97 11.40 7.69
CA LEU A 231 6.14 10.63 8.59
C LEU A 231 6.25 11.09 10.05
N GLU A 232 6.88 12.25 10.30
CA GLU A 232 6.79 12.94 11.58
C GLU A 232 5.34 13.24 11.94
N ASP A 233 5.01 13.20 13.24
CA ASP A 233 3.64 13.37 13.75
C ASP A 233 2.95 14.62 13.19
N VAL A 234 3.66 15.74 13.05
CA VAL A 234 3.09 16.99 12.55
C VAL A 234 2.73 16.87 11.07
N SER A 235 3.68 16.43 10.23
CA SER A 235 3.48 16.24 8.79
C SER A 235 2.39 15.19 8.50
N TRP A 236 2.36 14.13 9.30
CA TRP A 236 1.36 13.06 9.22
C TRP A 236 -0.03 13.60 9.58
N LYS A 237 -0.17 14.27 10.73
CA LYS A 237 -1.45 14.87 11.17
C LYS A 237 -1.97 15.91 10.20
N HIS A 238 -1.09 16.75 9.63
CA HIS A 238 -1.50 17.75 8.67
C HIS A 238 -2.09 17.12 7.40
N PHE A 239 -1.41 16.12 6.85
CA PHE A 239 -1.94 15.36 5.71
C PHE A 239 -3.31 14.73 6.01
N TRP A 240 -3.51 14.23 7.23
CA TRP A 240 -4.83 13.69 7.63
C TRP A 240 -5.89 14.73 7.88
N GLY A 241 -5.50 15.91 8.36
CA GLY A 241 -6.42 17.04 8.41
C GLY A 241 -6.99 17.33 7.02
N GLU A 242 -6.15 17.30 5.98
CA GLU A 242 -6.59 17.51 4.59
C GLU A 242 -7.50 16.38 4.08
N VAL A 243 -7.15 15.12 4.37
CA VAL A 243 -7.99 13.96 3.97
C VAL A 243 -9.34 13.95 4.70
N ALA A 244 -9.34 14.27 6.00
CA ALA A 244 -10.56 14.36 6.80
C ALA A 244 -11.46 15.49 6.30
N ASN A 245 -10.89 16.64 5.92
CA ASN A 245 -11.65 17.75 5.35
C ASN A 245 -12.39 17.36 4.06
N MET A 246 -11.85 16.45 3.24
CA MET A 246 -12.57 15.91 2.07
C MET A 246 -13.79 15.09 2.50
N ALA A 247 -13.62 14.18 3.46
CA ALA A 247 -14.71 13.35 3.98
C ALA A 247 -15.78 14.19 4.70
N ASP A 248 -15.36 15.21 5.44
CA ASP A 248 -16.25 16.15 6.11
C ASP A 248 -16.93 17.08 5.10
N GLY A 249 -16.26 17.48 4.02
CA GLY A 249 -16.86 18.22 2.91
C GLY A 249 -17.96 17.43 2.19
N LEU A 250 -17.78 16.11 2.06
CA LEU A 250 -18.81 15.19 1.58
C LEU A 250 -20.00 15.05 2.57
N GLN A 251 -19.76 15.18 3.88
CA GLN A 251 -20.79 15.05 4.92
C GLN A 251 -21.53 16.35 5.26
N GLN A 252 -20.86 17.52 5.28
CA GLN A 252 -21.45 18.79 5.72
C GLN A 252 -22.48 19.37 4.74
N GLN A 253 -22.46 18.96 3.47
CA GLN A 253 -23.46 19.34 2.47
C GLN A 253 -24.72 18.45 2.51
N VAL A 254 -24.83 17.53 3.47
CA VAL A 254 -26.01 16.67 3.72
C VAL A 254 -27.09 17.39 4.55
N HIS A 255 -26.75 18.52 5.19
CA HIS A 255 -27.62 19.23 6.13
C HIS A 255 -28.03 20.64 5.70
N VAL A 256 -27.95 20.94 4.40
CA VAL A 256 -28.50 22.18 3.80
C VAL A 256 -29.59 21.84 2.80
#